data_AF-A0AAN6ZPV5-F1
#
_entry.id   AF-A0AAN6ZPV5-F1
#
_cell.length_a   1.000
_cell.length_b   1.000
_cell.length_c   1.000
_cell.angle_alpha   90.00
_cell.angle_beta   90.00
_cell.angle_gamma   90.00
#
_symmetry.space_group_name_H-M   'P 1'
#
loop_
_entity.id
_entity.type
_entity.pdbx_description
1 polymer ?
#
loop_
_entity_poly.entity_id
_entity_poly.type
_entity_poly.pdbx_seq_one_letter_code
_entity_poly.pdbx_strand_id
1 'polypeptide(L)'
;MMDILTQLQESMDLLCTMFIAGLYYNDTHHDLKTFNANDKVPDLKADAPKEVQPLDPQTFKDGQAEIARDIIVQAQRIEYLVSELPGLQNSERDQLRIIGALEEEIAGLEAQRQEATRERDEVFGQLDALLKSVQRP
;
A
#
# COMPACT_ATOMS: atom_id res chain seq x y z
N MET A 1 10.96 0.41 -1.63
CA MET A 1 9.98 -0.67 -1.42
C MET A 1 9.06 -0.16 -0.33
N MET A 2 7.81 0.19 -0.66
CA MET A 2 6.88 0.73 0.32
C MET A 2 6.36 -0.41 1.20
N ASP A 3 6.38 -0.21 2.51
CA ASP A 3 5.88 -1.18 3.48
C ASP A 3 4.38 -1.48 3.23
N ILE A 4 3.95 -2.72 3.45
CA ILE A 4 2.56 -3.18 3.21
C ILE A 4 1.59 -2.39 4.10
N LEU A 5 1.99 -2.06 5.33
CA LEU A 5 1.20 -1.23 6.22
C LEU A 5 1.00 0.18 5.66
N THR A 6 2.04 0.78 5.09
CA THR A 6 1.93 2.09 4.42
C THR A 6 1.02 2.01 3.20
N GLN A 7 1.14 0.95 2.38
CA GLN A 7 0.26 0.75 1.22
C GLN A 7 -1.21 0.58 1.63
N LEU A 8 -1.48 -0.07 2.76
CA LEU A 8 -2.82 -0.22 3.31
C LEU A 8 -3.40 1.12 3.77
N GLN A 9 -2.59 1.95 4.43
CA GLN A 9 -2.97 3.30 4.83
C GLN A 9 -3.33 4.16 3.61
N GLU A 10 -2.46 4.21 2.60
CA GLU A 10 -2.73 4.96 1.36
C GLU A 10 -3.98 4.45 0.64
N SER A 11 -4.20 3.13 0.63
CA SER A 11 -5.37 2.54 0.00
C SER A 11 -6.66 2.92 0.71
N MET A 12 -6.64 3.04 2.04
CA MET A 12 -7.76 3.50 2.86
C MET A 12 -8.03 5.00 2.65
N ASP A 13 -6.99 5.83 2.60
CA ASP A 13 -7.13 7.27 2.35
C ASP A 13 -7.72 7.55 0.96
N LEU A 14 -7.29 6.78 -0.03
CA LEU A 14 -7.86 6.83 -1.37
C LEU A 14 -9.34 6.43 -1.38
N LEU A 15 -9.71 5.36 -0.66
CA LEU A 15 -11.11 4.94 -0.54
C LEU A 15 -12.00 6.04 0.07
N CYS A 16 -11.52 6.70 1.13
CA CYS A 16 -12.23 7.83 1.75
C CYS A 16 -12.42 8.99 0.76
N THR A 17 -11.39 9.30 -0.02
CA THR A 17 -11.48 10.33 -1.06
C THR A 17 -12.49 9.96 -2.14
N MET A 18 -12.54 8.68 -2.55
CA MET A 18 -13.53 8.17 -3.51
C MET A 18 -14.96 8.25 -2.98
N PHE A 19 -15.18 8.01 -1.67
CA PHE A 19 -16.50 8.22 -1.08
C PHE A 19 -16.94 9.68 -1.15
N ILE A 20 -16.06 10.61 -0.79
CA ILE A 20 -16.37 12.06 -0.87
C ILE A 20 -16.62 12.46 -2.32
N ALA A 21 -15.80 12.01 -3.26
CA ALA A 21 -15.97 12.29 -4.68
C ALA A 21 -17.29 11.71 -5.22
N GLY A 22 -17.69 10.51 -4.80
CA GLY A 22 -18.97 9.90 -5.18
C GLY A 22 -20.17 10.66 -4.62
N LEU A 23 -20.10 11.11 -3.35
CA LEU A 23 -21.12 11.97 -2.76
C LEU A 23 -21.21 13.30 -3.51
N TYR A 24 -20.08 13.94 -3.78
CA TYR A 24 -20.01 15.19 -4.53
C TYR A 24 -20.56 15.05 -5.95
N TYR A 25 -20.27 13.94 -6.64
CA TYR A 25 -20.82 13.64 -7.96
C TYR A 25 -22.35 13.56 -7.93
N ASN A 26 -22.90 12.87 -6.93
CA ASN A 26 -24.35 12.76 -6.76
C ASN A 26 -25.00 14.11 -6.41
N ASP A 27 -24.37 14.88 -5.52
CA ASP A 27 -24.87 16.18 -5.09
C ASP A 27 -24.80 17.21 -6.22
N THR A 28 -23.78 17.16 -7.07
CA THR A 28 -23.59 18.17 -8.12
C THR A 28 -24.35 17.85 -9.40
N HIS A 29 -24.47 16.59 -9.79
CA HIS A 29 -24.96 16.20 -11.13
C HIS A 29 -26.37 15.63 -11.18
N HIS A 30 -27.09 15.62 -10.05
CA HIS A 30 -28.48 15.21 -10.04
C HIS A 30 -29.38 16.23 -10.76
N ASP A 31 -30.52 15.73 -11.24
CA ASP A 31 -31.57 16.56 -11.84
C ASP A 31 -32.67 16.86 -10.81
N LEU A 32 -33.29 18.03 -10.93
CA LEU A 32 -34.36 18.48 -10.04
C LEU A 32 -35.70 17.92 -10.53
N LYS A 33 -36.42 17.23 -9.65
CA LYS A 33 -37.77 16.71 -9.96
C LYS A 33 -38.84 17.49 -9.22
N THR A 34 -39.93 17.79 -9.93
CA THR A 34 -41.15 18.32 -9.33
C THR A 34 -41.91 17.18 -8.64
N PHE A 35 -42.34 17.38 -7.39
CA PHE A 35 -43.07 16.36 -6.63
C PHE A 35 -44.58 16.45 -6.87
N ASN A 36 -45.08 17.63 -7.19
CA ASN A 36 -46.49 17.86 -7.51
C ASN A 36 -46.65 18.76 -8.75
N ALA A 37 -47.86 18.80 -9.32
CA ALA A 37 -48.15 19.59 -10.52
C ALA A 37 -48.05 21.12 -10.33
N ASN A 38 -48.00 21.59 -9.08
CA ASN A 38 -47.85 23.00 -8.72
C ASN A 38 -46.40 23.38 -8.38
N ASP A 39 -45.48 22.41 -8.29
CA ASP A 39 -44.07 22.66 -8.02
C ASP A 39 -43.42 23.23 -9.28
N LYS A 40 -42.71 24.33 -9.09
CA LYS A 40 -41.86 24.93 -10.12
C LYS A 40 -40.43 24.85 -9.64
N VAL A 41 -39.55 24.32 -10.47
CA VAL A 41 -38.12 24.42 -10.24
C VAL A 41 -37.78 25.93 -10.22
N PRO A 42 -37.14 26.44 -9.15
CA PRO A 42 -36.76 27.85 -9.10
C PRO A 42 -35.80 28.17 -10.24
N ASP A 43 -36.18 29.08 -11.14
CA ASP A 43 -35.26 29.67 -12.09
C ASP A 43 -34.28 30.56 -11.31
N LEU A 44 -33.09 30.04 -11.03
CA LEU A 44 -32.00 30.81 -10.46
C LEU A 44 -31.65 31.95 -11.44
N LYS A 45 -31.51 33.18 -10.92
CA LYS A 45 -31.07 34.34 -11.71
C LYS A 45 -29.71 34.02 -12.35
N ALA A 46 -29.46 34.50 -13.56
CA ALA A 46 -28.25 34.19 -14.34
C ALA A 46 -26.91 34.48 -13.64
N ASP A 47 -26.89 35.38 -12.63
CA ASP A 47 -25.73 35.75 -11.82
C ASP A 47 -25.57 34.95 -10.49
N ALA A 48 -26.52 34.06 -10.16
CA ALA A 48 -26.39 33.18 -9.00
C ALA A 48 -25.60 31.92 -9.38
N PRO A 49 -24.68 31.43 -8.54
CA PRO A 49 -24.03 30.15 -8.79
C PRO A 49 -25.11 29.06 -8.89
N LYS A 50 -25.09 28.29 -9.98
CA LYS A 50 -26.00 27.15 -10.14
C LYS A 50 -25.70 26.14 -9.03
N GLU A 51 -26.71 25.85 -8.21
CA GLU A 51 -26.59 24.88 -7.10
C GLU A 51 -26.32 23.46 -7.62
N VAL A 52 -26.80 23.14 -8.83
CA VAL A 52 -26.59 21.85 -9.49
C VAL A 52 -26.19 22.03 -10.96
N GLN A 53 -25.44 21.07 -11.48
CA GLN A 53 -25.03 20.94 -12.88
C GLN A 53 -25.53 19.60 -13.43
N PRO A 54 -26.84 19.51 -13.76
CA PRO A 54 -27.45 18.25 -14.16
C PRO A 54 -26.78 17.70 -15.41
N LEU A 55 -26.41 16.42 -15.36
CA LEU A 55 -26.01 15.67 -16.53
C LEU A 55 -27.23 14.99 -17.15
N ASP A 56 -27.07 14.48 -18.38
CA ASP A 56 -28.11 13.63 -18.93
C ASP A 56 -28.29 12.38 -18.05
N PRO A 57 -29.53 11.86 -17.89
CA PRO A 57 -29.79 10.76 -16.96
C PRO A 57 -29.02 9.48 -17.23
N GLN A 58 -28.58 9.27 -18.48
CA GLN A 58 -27.83 8.08 -18.86
C GLN A 58 -26.37 8.22 -18.42
N THR A 59 -25.70 9.31 -18.80
CA THR A 59 -24.33 9.62 -18.36
C THR A 59 -24.22 9.71 -16.85
N PHE A 60 -25.23 10.27 -16.16
CA PHE A 60 -25.25 10.32 -14.69
C PHE A 60 -25.27 8.92 -14.08
N LYS A 61 -26.13 8.02 -14.59
CA LYS A 61 -26.18 6.63 -14.12
C LYS A 61 -24.92 5.85 -14.46
N ASP A 62 -24.36 6.06 -15.63
CA ASP A 62 -23.14 5.38 -16.06
C ASP A 62 -21.94 5.80 -15.19
N GLY A 63 -21.85 7.10 -14.84
CA GLY A 63 -20.87 7.62 -13.90
C GLY A 63 -21.05 7.09 -12.48
N GLN A 64 -22.29 6.99 -11.98
CA GLN A 64 -22.57 6.35 -10.69
C GLN A 64 -22.11 4.88 -10.68
N ALA A 65 -22.36 4.15 -11.77
CA ALA A 65 -21.96 2.77 -11.89
C ALA A 65 -20.43 2.61 -11.97
N GLU A 66 -19.72 3.54 -12.62
CA GLU A 66 -18.26 3.58 -12.64
C GLU A 66 -17.67 3.81 -11.26
N ILE A 67 -18.11 4.87 -10.56
CA ILE A 67 -17.66 5.18 -9.21
C ILE A 67 -17.91 3.99 -8.27
N ALA A 68 -19.08 3.35 -8.36
CA ALA A 68 -19.40 2.18 -7.55
C ALA A 68 -18.46 0.99 -7.86
N ARG A 69 -18.15 0.73 -9.13
CA ARG A 69 -17.19 -0.31 -9.51
C ARG A 69 -15.81 -0.03 -8.94
N ASP A 70 -15.34 1.20 -9.06
CA ASP A 70 -14.01 1.59 -8.59
C ASP A 70 -13.90 1.45 -7.07
N ILE A 71 -14.92 1.86 -6.33
CA ILE A 71 -14.99 1.68 -4.87
C ILE A 71 -14.90 0.19 -4.50
N ILE A 72 -15.62 -0.69 -5.21
CA ILE A 72 -15.59 -2.14 -4.95
C ILE A 72 -14.20 -2.71 -5.23
N VAL A 73 -13.58 -2.35 -6.35
CA VAL A 73 -12.23 -2.81 -6.71
C VAL A 73 -11.21 -2.35 -5.66
N GLN A 74 -11.32 -1.10 -5.19
CA GLN A 74 -10.44 -0.59 -4.15
C GLN A 74 -10.66 -1.28 -2.80
N ALA A 75 -11.89 -1.61 -2.44
CA ALA A 75 -12.19 -2.40 -1.24
C ALA A 75 -11.58 -3.81 -1.33
N GLN A 76 -11.67 -4.49 -2.48
CA GLN A 76 -11.03 -5.78 -2.70
C GLN A 76 -9.51 -5.70 -2.59
N ARG A 77 -8.89 -4.62 -3.07
CA ARG A 77 -7.46 -4.38 -2.90
C ARG A 77 -7.08 -4.27 -1.42
N ILE A 78 -7.89 -3.57 -0.62
CA ILE A 78 -7.69 -3.46 0.84
C ILE A 78 -7.77 -4.85 1.48
N GLU A 79 -8.77 -5.67 1.14
CA GLU A 79 -8.89 -7.04 1.65
C GLU A 79 -7.66 -7.89 1.31
N TYR A 80 -7.18 -7.79 0.07
CA TYR A 80 -5.95 -8.47 -0.35
C TYR A 80 -4.74 -8.02 0.47
N LEU A 81 -4.54 -6.70 0.61
CA LEU A 81 -3.43 -6.15 1.40
C LEU A 81 -3.50 -6.60 2.87
N VAL A 82 -4.70 -6.66 3.45
CA VAL A 82 -4.90 -7.20 4.81
C VAL A 82 -4.50 -8.67 4.86
N SER A 83 -4.89 -9.48 3.87
CA SER A 83 -4.55 -10.92 3.86
C SER A 83 -3.04 -11.18 3.75
N GLU A 84 -2.28 -10.26 3.16
CA GLU A 84 -0.84 -10.32 2.99
C GLU A 84 -0.06 -9.70 4.17
N LEU A 85 -0.73 -9.21 5.22
CA LEU A 85 -0.03 -8.61 6.36
C LEU A 85 0.84 -9.67 7.07
N PRO A 86 2.16 -9.42 7.19
CA PRO A 86 3.05 -10.36 7.83
C PRO A 86 2.75 -10.47 9.32
N GLY A 87 2.84 -11.68 9.87
CA GLY A 87 2.69 -11.91 11.30
C GLY A 87 1.24 -11.98 11.81
N LEU A 88 0.22 -11.90 10.95
CA LEU A 88 -1.19 -12.03 11.34
C LEU A 88 -1.51 -13.34 12.08
N GLN A 89 -0.76 -14.42 11.82
CA GLN A 89 -1.01 -15.74 12.40
C GLN A 89 -0.19 -16.01 13.67
N ASN A 90 0.76 -15.15 14.02
CA ASN A 90 1.69 -15.37 15.13
C ASN A 90 1.34 -14.44 16.29
N SER A 91 1.31 -14.97 17.52
CA SER A 91 1.25 -14.12 18.70
C SER A 91 2.55 -13.34 18.87
N GLU A 92 2.51 -12.18 19.51
CA GLU A 92 3.71 -11.40 19.87
C GLU A 92 4.76 -12.27 20.59
N ARG A 93 4.30 -13.16 21.47
CA ARG A 93 5.19 -14.09 22.19
C ARG A 93 5.90 -15.08 21.26
N ASP A 94 5.24 -15.51 20.19
CA ASP A 94 5.86 -16.38 19.18
C ASP A 94 6.85 -15.59 18.33
N GLN A 95 6.50 -14.36 17.96
CA GLN A 95 7.39 -13.45 17.23
C GLN A 95 8.67 -13.17 18.02
N LEU A 96 8.57 -12.84 19.31
CA LEU A 96 9.73 -12.61 20.18
C LEU A 96 10.62 -13.86 20.32
N ARG A 97 10.01 -15.05 20.37
CA ARG A 97 10.76 -16.31 20.41
C ARG A 97 11.53 -16.54 19.11
N ILE A 98 10.90 -16.27 17.97
CA ILE A 98 11.54 -16.38 16.65
C ILE A 98 12.70 -15.40 16.57
N ILE A 99 12.52 -14.15 17.03
CA ILE A 99 13.58 -13.14 17.06
C ILE A 99 14.77 -13.64 17.88
N GLY A 100 14.56 -14.11 19.10
CA GLY A 100 15.65 -14.62 19.94
C GLY A 100 16.39 -15.82 19.32
N ALA A 101 15.66 -16.73 18.66
CA ALA A 101 16.28 -17.86 17.96
C ALA A 101 17.11 -17.40 16.75
N LEU A 102 16.62 -16.43 15.97
CA LEU A 102 17.36 -15.85 14.85
C LEU A 102 18.61 -15.09 15.32
N GLU A 103 18.55 -14.38 16.45
CA GLU A 103 19.72 -13.72 17.05
C GLU A 103 20.82 -14.73 17.43
N GLU A 104 20.44 -15.87 18.02
CA GLU A 104 21.37 -16.94 18.36
C GLU A 104 21.99 -17.58 17.10
N GLU A 105 21.17 -17.81 16.07
CA GLU A 105 21.64 -18.33 14.78
C GLU A 105 22.64 -17.38 14.10
N ILE A 106 22.33 -16.08 14.09
CA ILE A 106 23.22 -15.03 13.56
C ILE A 106 24.56 -15.05 14.31
N ALA A 107 24.53 -15.09 15.65
CA ALA A 107 25.75 -15.11 16.45
C ALA A 107 26.63 -16.35 16.14
N GLY A 108 26.00 -17.52 15.96
CA GLY A 108 26.69 -18.74 15.54
C GLY A 108 27.33 -18.63 14.16
N LEU A 109 26.59 -18.10 13.18
CA LEU A 109 27.08 -17.89 11.81
C LEU A 109 28.22 -16.86 11.75
N GLU A 110 28.15 -15.79 12.55
CA GLU A 110 29.23 -14.80 12.65
C GLU A 110 30.51 -15.40 13.22
N ALA A 111 30.42 -16.24 14.25
CA ALA A 111 31.58 -16.94 14.82
C ALA A 111 32.24 -17.88 13.80
N GLN A 112 31.44 -18.64 13.05
CA GLN A 112 31.93 -19.49 11.96
C GLN A 112 32.62 -18.68 10.87
N ARG A 113 32.00 -17.56 10.46
CA ARG A 113 32.60 -16.65 9.47
C ARG A 113 33.93 -16.09 9.96
N GLN A 114 34.03 -15.74 11.25
CA GLN A 114 35.26 -15.19 11.83
C GLN A 114 36.38 -16.22 11.82
N GLU A 115 36.08 -17.47 12.19
CA GLU A 115 37.07 -18.55 12.17
C GLU A 115 37.53 -18.88 10.75
N ALA A 116 36.60 -19.01 9.79
CA ALA A 116 36.94 -19.21 8.39
C ALA A 116 37.80 -18.06 7.82
N THR A 117 37.59 -16.83 8.30
CA THR A 117 38.42 -15.68 7.91
C THR A 117 39.84 -15.80 8.47
N ARG A 118 39.99 -16.26 9.72
CA ARG A 118 41.31 -16.50 10.34
C ARG A 118 42.09 -17.58 9.61
N GLU A 119 41.47 -18.74 9.39
CA GLU A 119 42.11 -19.84 8.66
C GLU A 119 42.54 -19.40 7.26
N ARG A 120 41.68 -18.64 6.57
CA ARG A 120 42.00 -18.06 5.27
C ARG A 120 43.24 -17.15 5.35
N ASP A 121 43.28 -16.24 6.31
CA ASP A 121 44.40 -15.30 6.48
C ASP A 121 45.71 -16.01 6.83
N GLU A 122 45.64 -17.09 7.63
CA GLU A 122 46.78 -17.94 7.92
C GLU A 122 47.32 -18.64 6.68
N VAL A 123 46.44 -19.25 5.87
CA VAL A 123 46.82 -19.91 4.61
C VAL A 123 47.40 -18.90 3.61
N PHE A 124 46.82 -17.70 3.50
CA PHE A 124 47.39 -16.63 2.68
C PHE A 124 48.78 -16.21 3.17
N GLY A 125 48.99 -16.10 4.48
CA GLY A 125 50.30 -15.80 5.06
C GLY A 125 51.35 -16.86 4.73
N GLN A 126 50.98 -18.14 4.77
CA GLN A 126 51.85 -19.25 4.38
C GLN A 126 52.18 -19.20 2.88
N LEU A 127 51.18 -18.95 2.03
CA LEU A 127 51.37 -18.83 0.59
C LEU A 127 52.30 -17.65 0.24
N ASP A 128 52.12 -16.49 0.88
CA ASP A 128 52.96 -15.32 0.70
C ASP A 128 54.42 -15.59 1.10
N ALA A 129 54.65 -16.35 2.17
CA ALA A 129 55.98 -16.76 2.59
C ALA A 129 56.65 -17.67 1.56
N LEU A 130 55.91 -18.65 1.01
CA LEU A 130 56.39 -19.53 -0.05
C LEU A 130 56.70 -18.74 -1.33
N LEU A 131 55.80 -17.86 -1.77
CA LEU A 131 56.03 -17.01 -2.95
C LEU A 131 57.29 -16.16 -2.79
N LYS A 132 57.50 -15.53 -1.63
CA LYS A 132 58.73 -14.75 -1.34
C LYS A 132 59.99 -15.60 -1.35
N SER A 133 59.90 -16.88 -1.00
CA SER A 133 61.05 -17.80 -1.05
C SER A 133 61.40 -18.24 -2.48
N VAL A 134 60.41 -18.35 -3.37
CA VAL A 134 60.58 -18.77 -4.77
C VAL A 134 60.95 -17.59 -5.69
N GLN A 135 60.51 -16.38 -5.37
CA GLN A 135 60.81 -15.16 -6.15
C GLN A 135 62.23 -14.60 -5.97
N ARG A 136 63.10 -15.25 -5.20
CA ARG A 136 64.52 -14.87 -5.06
C ARG A 136 65.40 -15.61 -6.09
N PRO A 137 65.85 -14.95 -7.18
CA PRO A 137 67.25 -14.95 -7.58
C PRO A 137 68.07 -13.97 -6.72
#